data_AF-A0A9J7AB85-F1
#
_entry.id   AF-A0A9J7AB85-F1
#
_cell.length_a   1.000
_cell.length_b   1.000
_cell.length_c   1.000
_cell.angle_alpha   90.00
_cell.angle_beta   90.00
_cell.angle_gamma   90.00
#
_symmetry.space_group_name_H-M   'P 1'
#
loop_
_entity.id
_entity.type
_entity.pdbx_description
1 polymer ?
#
loop_
_entity_poly.entity_id
_entity_poly.type
_entity_poly.pdbx_seq_one_letter_code
_entity_poly.pdbx_strand_id
1 'polypeptide(L)'
;MYYQLITLSLFVFTLPVIAELSQLSEVDMGDVSGQAGITISAKADFDDGTKIAFSNENIPQADYDQNGNYIGSGATWMVVDDISGSVEVKNMDIDLIDGVGPNEDKGAIQLTLPEYIDVNELKTKGVYLGNGPEVAYDSSDNSTSHLFLIGLEVDGRLTLPAATKVNIFPVER
;
A
#
# COMPACT_ATOMS: atom_id res chain seq x y z
N MET A 1 -47.43 51.58 -20.63
CA MET A 1 -47.33 50.45 -21.59
C MET A 1 -46.00 49.78 -21.32
N TYR A 2 -46.02 48.47 -21.15
CA TYR A 2 -45.08 47.65 -20.37
C TYR A 2 -43.62 47.64 -20.86
N TYR A 3 -42.67 47.71 -19.92
CA TYR A 3 -41.28 47.29 -20.12
C TYR A 3 -41.21 45.76 -19.93
N GLN A 4 -40.80 45.01 -20.97
CA GLN A 4 -40.43 43.60 -20.83
C GLN A 4 -38.95 43.50 -20.47
N LEU A 5 -38.66 43.03 -19.25
CA LEU A 5 -37.35 42.51 -18.88
C LEU A 5 -37.20 41.09 -19.44
N ILE A 6 -36.19 40.87 -20.28
CA ILE A 6 -35.75 39.53 -20.69
C ILE A 6 -34.69 39.08 -19.69
N THR A 7 -35.05 38.18 -18.78
CA THR A 7 -34.09 37.46 -17.93
C THR A 7 -33.50 36.29 -18.72
N LEU A 8 -32.21 36.41 -19.06
CA LEU A 8 -31.42 35.33 -19.66
C LEU A 8 -30.82 34.48 -18.53
N SER A 9 -31.40 33.32 -18.25
CA SER A 9 -30.82 32.35 -17.31
C SER A 9 -29.60 31.67 -17.93
N LEU A 10 -28.42 31.95 -17.39
CA LEU A 10 -27.17 31.28 -17.74
C LEU A 10 -27.11 29.90 -17.06
N PHE A 11 -27.32 28.84 -17.83
CA PHE A 11 -27.13 27.46 -17.36
C PHE A 11 -25.64 27.12 -17.43
N VAL A 12 -24.97 27.01 -16.28
CA VAL A 12 -23.59 26.50 -16.19
C VAL A 12 -23.66 24.97 -16.20
N PHE A 13 -23.37 24.36 -17.34
CA PHE A 13 -23.12 22.91 -17.42
C PHE A 13 -21.73 22.63 -16.83
N THR A 14 -21.69 22.07 -15.62
CA THR A 14 -20.46 21.50 -15.06
C THR A 14 -20.22 20.15 -15.74
N LEU A 15 -19.26 20.10 -16.67
CA LEU A 15 -18.75 18.83 -17.19
C LEU A 15 -18.06 18.07 -16.04
N PRO A 16 -18.42 16.81 -15.75
CA PRO A 16 -17.64 15.99 -14.84
C PRO A 16 -16.35 15.59 -15.56
N VAL A 17 -15.25 16.27 -15.25
CA VAL A 17 -13.92 15.78 -15.61
C VAL A 17 -13.62 14.61 -14.67
N ILE A 18 -13.87 13.39 -15.16
CA ILE A 18 -13.34 12.18 -14.55
C ILE A 18 -11.96 12.01 -15.18
N ALA A 19 -10.92 12.40 -14.45
CA ALA A 19 -9.55 12.08 -14.81
C ALA A 19 -9.30 10.61 -14.44
N GLU A 20 -9.54 9.71 -15.39
CA GLU A 20 -9.11 8.31 -15.26
C GLU A 20 -7.65 8.22 -15.70
N LEU A 21 -6.81 7.54 -14.92
CA LEU A 21 -5.42 7.26 -15.27
C LEU A 21 -5.41 6.24 -16.43
N SER A 22 -5.29 6.71 -17.67
CA SER A 22 -5.15 5.84 -18.83
C SER A 22 -3.71 5.36 -19.01
N GLN A 23 -3.55 4.11 -19.43
CA GLN A 23 -2.26 3.56 -19.80
C GLN A 23 -1.68 4.34 -20.99
N LEU A 24 -0.46 4.88 -20.83
CA LEU A 24 0.30 5.53 -21.90
C LEU A 24 0.92 4.49 -22.84
N SER A 25 0.89 4.75 -24.15
CA SER A 25 1.59 3.91 -25.13
C SER A 25 3.10 4.21 -25.13
N GLU A 26 3.94 3.29 -25.61
CA GLU A 26 5.40 3.50 -25.67
C GLU A 26 5.79 4.73 -26.51
N VAL A 27 5.02 5.01 -27.57
CA VAL A 27 5.22 6.19 -28.43
C VAL A 27 4.89 7.46 -27.66
N ASP A 28 3.79 7.47 -26.90
CA ASP A 28 3.41 8.62 -26.09
C ASP A 28 4.39 8.83 -24.93
N MET A 29 4.92 7.75 -24.33
CA MET A 29 5.97 7.82 -23.30
C MET A 29 7.27 8.45 -23.83
N GLY A 30 7.62 8.20 -25.09
CA GLY A 30 8.79 8.82 -25.75
C GLY A 30 8.63 10.32 -25.99
N ASP A 31 7.40 10.81 -26.09
CA ASP A 31 7.08 12.24 -26.29
C ASP A 31 6.88 13.00 -24.96
N VAL A 32 6.79 12.32 -23.82
CA VAL A 32 6.74 12.96 -22.49
C VAL A 32 8.15 13.36 -22.01
N SER A 33 8.84 14.23 -22.74
CA SER A 33 10.06 14.87 -22.24
C SER A 33 9.70 16.11 -21.42
N GLY A 34 9.91 16.07 -20.10
CA GLY A 34 9.85 17.25 -19.24
C GLY A 34 8.55 17.49 -18.44
N GLN A 35 7.70 16.47 -18.26
CA GLN A 35 6.63 16.57 -17.26
C GLN A 35 7.27 16.45 -15.88
N ALA A 36 7.15 17.50 -15.06
CA ALA A 36 7.73 17.56 -13.72
C ALA A 36 7.40 16.29 -12.92
N GLY A 37 8.43 15.63 -12.39
CA GLY A 37 8.34 14.41 -11.60
C GLY A 37 7.25 14.52 -10.54
N ILE A 38 6.45 13.47 -10.41
CA ILE A 38 5.38 13.43 -9.41
C ILE A 38 6.06 13.16 -8.07
N THR A 39 6.17 14.20 -7.24
CA THR A 39 6.62 14.03 -5.86
C THR A 39 5.45 13.60 -4.98
N ILE A 40 5.57 12.43 -4.36
CA ILE A 40 4.61 11.88 -3.41
C ILE A 40 5.18 11.97 -2.00
N SER A 41 4.39 12.54 -1.10
CA SER A 41 4.57 12.38 0.34
C SER A 41 3.33 11.73 0.92
N ALA A 42 3.53 10.69 1.73
CA ALA A 42 2.46 9.90 2.31
C ALA A 42 2.74 9.67 3.79
N LYS A 43 1.70 9.78 4.60
CA LYS A 43 1.73 9.45 6.03
C LYS A 43 0.58 8.52 6.33
N ALA A 44 0.89 7.43 7.01
CA ALA A 44 -0.10 6.52 7.57
C ALA A 44 -0.08 6.68 9.09
N ASP A 45 -1.22 7.07 9.66
CA ASP A 45 -1.44 7.17 11.09
C ASP A 45 -2.30 5.98 11.55
N PHE A 46 -1.91 5.36 12.64
CA PHE A 46 -2.57 4.21 13.23
C PHE A 46 -2.94 4.55 14.68
N ASP A 47 -4.22 4.42 14.99
CA ASP A 47 -4.73 4.56 16.35
C ASP A 47 -4.72 3.21 17.07
N ASP A 48 -4.70 3.26 18.41
CA ASP A 48 -4.80 2.08 19.27
C ASP A 48 -5.98 1.18 18.83
N GLY A 49 -5.72 -0.11 18.71
CA GLY A 49 -6.67 -1.11 18.23
C GLY A 49 -6.67 -1.33 16.71
N THR A 50 -5.83 -0.63 15.93
CA THR A 50 -5.69 -0.92 14.50
C THR A 50 -5.20 -2.35 14.29
N LYS A 51 -5.82 -3.08 13.37
CA LYS A 51 -5.51 -4.48 13.08
C LYS A 51 -5.33 -4.71 11.59
N ILE A 52 -4.32 -5.50 11.24
CA ILE A 52 -4.14 -6.02 9.89
C ILE A 52 -4.21 -7.54 9.97
N ALA A 53 -5.20 -8.13 9.30
CA ALA A 53 -5.35 -9.59 9.21
C ALA A 53 -5.25 -10.01 7.75
N PHE A 54 -4.40 -10.99 7.48
CA PHE A 54 -4.21 -11.59 6.16
C PHE A 54 -4.41 -13.10 6.27
N SER A 55 -5.11 -13.68 5.29
CA SER A 55 -5.17 -15.12 5.11
C SER A 55 -4.87 -15.47 3.67
N ASN A 56 -4.27 -16.65 3.48
CA ASN A 56 -4.10 -17.22 2.16
C ASN A 56 -4.88 -18.53 2.10
N GLU A 57 -5.96 -18.56 1.32
CA GLU A 57 -6.78 -19.75 1.11
C GLU A 57 -6.02 -20.89 0.42
N ASN A 58 -4.90 -20.58 -0.24
CA ASN A 58 -4.06 -21.56 -0.94
C ASN A 58 -2.95 -22.18 -0.09
N ILE A 59 -2.83 -21.78 1.19
CA ILE A 59 -1.93 -22.44 2.14
C ILE A 59 -2.80 -23.19 3.14
N PRO A 60 -3.05 -24.49 2.90
CA PRO A 60 -3.68 -25.37 3.87
C PRO A 60 -2.95 -25.28 5.19
N GLN A 61 -3.66 -24.87 6.24
CA GLN A 61 -3.23 -25.22 7.58
C GLN A 61 -3.17 -26.74 7.66
N ALA A 62 -2.06 -27.28 8.16
CA ALA A 62 -2.06 -28.65 8.62
C ALA A 62 -2.73 -28.65 10.00
N ASP A 63 -4.05 -28.88 10.02
CA ASP A 63 -4.81 -28.99 11.25
C ASP A 63 -4.72 -30.43 11.78
N TYR A 64 -4.45 -30.57 13.07
CA TYR A 64 -4.26 -31.85 13.74
C TYR A 64 -5.14 -31.92 14.98
N ASP A 65 -5.84 -33.05 15.18
CA ASP A 65 -6.60 -33.26 16.40
C ASP A 65 -5.68 -33.41 17.63
N GLN A 66 -6.28 -33.42 18.82
CA GLN A 66 -5.59 -33.65 20.10
C GLN A 66 -4.81 -34.98 20.20
N ASN A 67 -4.97 -35.88 19.22
CA ASN A 67 -4.25 -37.15 19.11
C ASN A 67 -3.19 -37.14 17.99
N GLY A 68 -2.99 -35.99 17.32
CA GLY A 68 -2.04 -35.82 16.22
C GLY A 68 -2.52 -36.32 14.85
N ASN A 69 -3.82 -36.59 14.67
CA ASN A 69 -4.37 -36.98 13.37
C ASN A 69 -4.67 -35.75 12.52
N TYR A 70 -4.30 -35.79 11.23
CA TYR A 70 -4.63 -34.74 10.27
C TYR A 70 -6.15 -34.64 10.07
N ILE A 71 -6.76 -33.49 10.35
CA ILE A 71 -8.22 -33.29 10.30
C ILE A 71 -8.70 -32.31 9.23
N GLY A 72 -7.79 -31.61 8.53
CA GLY A 72 -8.18 -30.84 7.35
C GLY A 72 -7.34 -29.59 7.11
N SER A 73 -7.79 -28.85 6.10
CA SER A 73 -7.18 -27.63 5.56
C SER A 73 -8.01 -26.41 5.95
N GLY A 74 -7.60 -25.70 6.99
CA GLY A 74 -8.12 -24.36 7.32
C GLY A 74 -7.27 -23.27 6.66
N ALA A 75 -7.82 -22.07 6.45
CA ALA A 75 -7.00 -20.91 6.08
C ALA A 75 -6.20 -20.46 7.30
N THR A 76 -4.87 -20.44 7.20
CA THR A 76 -4.02 -19.86 8.25
C THR A 76 -4.07 -18.33 8.16
N TRP A 77 -4.37 -17.68 9.27
CA TRP A 77 -4.39 -16.22 9.39
C TRP A 77 -3.08 -15.73 9.99
N MET A 78 -2.49 -14.72 9.38
CA MET A 78 -1.49 -13.84 9.99
C MET A 78 -2.18 -12.57 10.45
N VAL A 79 -2.11 -12.29 11.74
CA VAL A 79 -2.75 -11.12 12.35
C VAL A 79 -1.67 -10.28 13.00
N VAL A 80 -1.56 -9.02 12.58
CA VAL A 80 -0.80 -7.99 13.29
C VAL A 80 -1.81 -7.21 14.14
N ASP A 81 -1.72 -7.38 15.46
CA ASP A 81 -2.71 -6.86 16.39
C ASP A 81 -2.23 -5.60 17.11
N ASP A 82 -3.19 -4.73 17.40
CA ASP A 82 -3.04 -3.45 18.10
C ASP A 82 -1.84 -2.63 17.63
N ILE A 83 -1.86 -2.28 16.34
CA ILE A 83 -0.92 -1.37 15.70
C ILE A 83 -1.27 0.05 16.09
N SER A 84 -0.28 0.85 16.42
CA SER A 84 -0.43 2.29 16.69
C SER A 84 0.85 3.04 16.36
N GLY A 85 0.76 4.36 16.23
CA GLY A 85 1.87 5.23 15.83
C GLY A 85 1.74 5.67 14.38
N SER A 86 2.85 6.02 13.73
CA SER A 86 2.81 6.47 12.33
C SER A 86 4.04 6.12 11.53
N VAL A 87 3.85 5.97 10.22
CA VAL A 87 4.94 5.87 9.24
C VAL A 87 4.75 6.95 8.21
N GLU A 88 5.81 7.72 7.96
CA GLU A 88 5.82 8.86 7.06
C GLU A 88 6.96 8.74 6.04
N VAL A 89 6.60 8.91 4.78
CA VAL A 89 7.48 8.91 3.61
C VAL A 89 7.37 10.28 2.98
N LYS A 90 8.46 11.03 2.91
CA LYS A 90 8.48 12.39 2.34
C LYS A 90 9.32 12.44 1.09
N ASN A 91 8.84 13.13 0.06
CA ASN A 91 9.61 13.43 -1.15
C ASN A 91 10.06 12.18 -1.93
N MET A 92 9.20 11.18 -2.05
CA MET A 92 9.43 10.11 -3.02
C MET A 92 9.13 10.68 -4.41
N ASP A 93 10.07 10.56 -5.34
CA ASP A 93 9.95 11.14 -6.67
C ASP A 93 9.66 10.06 -7.72
N ILE A 94 8.80 10.37 -8.67
CA ILE A 94 8.43 9.48 -9.77
C ILE A 94 8.68 10.21 -11.08
N ASP A 95 9.67 9.73 -11.82
CA ASP A 95 10.05 10.25 -13.13
C ASP A 95 9.72 9.24 -14.22
N LEU A 96 9.35 9.76 -15.40
CA LEU A 96 9.46 9.01 -16.65
C LEU A 96 10.82 9.32 -17.25
N ILE A 97 11.62 8.29 -17.47
CA ILE A 97 12.95 8.41 -18.06
C ILE A 97 13.03 7.61 -19.36
N ASP A 98 13.84 8.08 -20.30
CA ASP A 98 14.21 7.39 -21.52
C ASP A 98 15.69 6.95 -21.47
N GLY A 99 16.19 6.33 -22.53
CA GLY A 99 17.61 5.99 -22.62
C GLY A 99 18.05 4.82 -21.73
N VAL A 100 17.12 3.98 -21.25
CA VAL A 100 17.43 2.89 -20.32
C VAL A 100 17.54 1.55 -21.05
N GLY A 101 18.41 0.65 -20.58
CA GLY A 101 18.63 -0.68 -21.15
C GLY A 101 19.91 -0.80 -21.99
N PRO A 102 20.28 -2.01 -22.48
CA PRO A 102 21.57 -2.25 -23.12
C PRO A 102 21.83 -1.43 -24.39
N ASN A 103 20.76 -1.00 -25.07
CA ASN A 103 20.81 -0.22 -26.30
C ASN A 103 20.24 1.21 -26.12
N GLU A 104 19.95 1.61 -24.87
CA GLU A 104 19.39 2.94 -24.53
C GLU A 104 18.09 3.28 -25.28
N ASP A 105 17.29 2.28 -25.63
CA ASP A 105 16.10 2.43 -26.47
C ASP A 105 14.77 2.26 -25.72
N LYS A 106 14.80 2.18 -24.38
CA LYS A 106 13.60 1.94 -23.56
C LYS A 106 13.28 3.12 -22.64
N GLY A 107 11.99 3.40 -22.55
CA GLY A 107 11.41 4.19 -21.48
C GLY A 107 11.25 3.36 -20.20
N ALA A 108 11.37 4.01 -19.04
CA ALA A 108 11.12 3.40 -17.74
C ALA A 108 10.46 4.41 -16.78
N ILE A 109 9.75 3.88 -15.79
CA ILE A 109 9.35 4.65 -14.62
C ILE A 109 10.48 4.55 -13.60
N GLN A 110 11.10 5.66 -13.24
CA GLN A 110 12.11 5.73 -12.20
C GLN A 110 11.48 6.24 -10.91
N LEU A 111 11.53 5.43 -9.86
CA LEU A 111 11.19 5.82 -8.50
C LEU A 111 12.48 6.21 -7.78
N THR A 112 12.57 7.46 -7.33
CA THR A 112 13.62 7.91 -6.41
C THR A 112 13.09 7.82 -4.99
N LEU A 113 13.64 6.88 -4.22
CA LEU A 113 13.26 6.71 -2.82
C LEU A 113 13.77 7.89 -1.98
N PRO A 114 13.04 8.25 -0.91
CA PRO A 114 13.50 9.31 -0.03
C PRO A 114 14.74 8.90 0.75
N GLU A 115 15.48 9.87 1.27
CA GLU A 115 16.66 9.60 2.11
C GLU A 115 16.28 8.90 3.41
N TYR A 116 15.05 9.14 3.89
CA TYR A 116 14.59 8.70 5.18
C TYR A 116 13.10 8.31 5.13
N ILE A 117 12.76 7.30 5.92
CA ILE A 117 11.38 7.01 6.33
C ILE A 117 11.30 7.32 7.81
N ASP A 118 10.39 8.21 8.18
CA ASP A 118 10.14 8.61 9.57
C ASP A 118 9.12 7.64 10.16
N VAL A 119 9.48 6.98 11.26
CA VAL A 119 8.60 6.08 12.00
C VAL A 119 8.44 6.67 13.40
N ASN A 120 7.24 7.11 13.76
CA ASN A 120 6.98 7.74 15.05
C ASN A 120 6.16 6.80 15.92
N GLU A 121 6.78 6.31 17.01
CA GLU A 121 6.15 5.47 18.02
C GLU A 121 5.35 4.29 17.44
N LEU A 122 5.83 3.67 16.35
CA LEU A 122 5.15 2.54 15.73
C LEU A 122 5.29 1.32 16.63
N LYS A 123 4.16 0.85 17.16
CA LYS A 123 4.11 -0.31 18.05
C LYS A 123 3.03 -1.27 17.63
N THR A 124 3.22 -2.56 17.92
CA THR A 124 2.20 -3.61 17.84
C THR A 124 2.28 -4.49 19.07
N LYS A 125 1.13 -4.93 19.59
CA LYS A 125 1.08 -5.94 20.66
C LYS A 125 1.62 -7.28 20.20
N GLY A 126 1.50 -7.61 18.91
CA GLY A 126 2.09 -8.80 18.35
C GLY A 126 1.63 -9.15 16.93
N VAL A 127 2.47 -9.93 16.26
CA VAL A 127 2.14 -10.70 15.07
C VAL A 127 1.83 -12.12 15.53
N TYR A 128 0.68 -12.63 15.10
CA TYR A 128 0.13 -13.91 15.50
C TYR A 128 -0.20 -14.77 14.28
N LEU A 129 -0.07 -16.08 14.41
CA LEU A 129 -0.62 -17.05 13.47
C LEU A 129 -1.71 -17.88 14.13
N GLY A 130 -2.85 -18.04 13.47
CA GLY A 130 -3.92 -18.86 14.04
C GLY A 130 -5.07 -19.14 13.08
N ASN A 131 -6.11 -19.72 13.65
CA ASN A 131 -7.28 -20.25 12.91
C ASN A 131 -8.30 -19.17 12.54
N GLY A 132 -8.04 -17.92 12.90
CA GLY A 132 -8.97 -16.81 12.67
C GLY A 132 -8.31 -15.43 12.74
N PRO A 133 -9.03 -14.40 12.25
CA PRO A 133 -8.54 -13.01 12.21
C PRO A 133 -8.54 -12.32 13.58
N GLU A 134 -9.19 -12.89 14.58
CA GLU A 134 -9.26 -12.36 15.94
C GLU A 134 -8.29 -13.11 16.85
N VAL A 135 -7.49 -12.38 17.62
CA VAL A 135 -6.54 -12.98 18.57
C VAL A 135 -7.27 -13.23 19.89
N ALA A 136 -7.34 -14.48 20.33
CA ALA A 136 -7.86 -14.80 21.64
C ALA A 136 -6.79 -14.56 22.71
N TYR A 137 -7.08 -13.62 23.61
CA TYR A 137 -6.22 -13.28 24.75
C TYR A 137 -6.53 -14.13 26.01
N ASP A 138 -7.61 -14.91 25.98
CA ASP A 138 -8.07 -15.75 27.07
C ASP A 138 -7.83 -17.23 26.73
N SER A 139 -7.04 -17.92 27.56
CA SER A 139 -6.66 -19.32 27.42
C SER A 139 -7.77 -20.32 27.77
N SER A 140 -8.98 -19.84 28.11
CA SER A 140 -10.14 -20.69 28.39
C SER A 140 -10.91 -21.11 27.12
N ASP A 141 -10.66 -20.48 25.97
CA ASP A 141 -11.27 -20.82 24.69
C ASP A 141 -10.29 -21.56 23.77
N ASN A 142 -10.36 -22.89 23.77
CA ASN A 142 -9.55 -23.75 22.90
C ASN A 142 -9.96 -23.68 21.41
N SER A 143 -10.98 -22.89 21.03
CA SER A 143 -11.43 -22.81 19.63
C SER A 143 -10.58 -21.89 18.74
N THR A 144 -9.75 -21.02 19.33
CA THR A 144 -8.87 -20.10 18.62
C THR A 144 -7.48 -20.09 19.24
N SER A 145 -6.64 -21.04 18.83
CA SER A 145 -5.22 -21.04 19.20
C SER A 145 -4.42 -20.11 18.30
N HIS A 146 -3.84 -19.06 18.86
CA HIS A 146 -2.89 -18.19 18.18
C HIS A 146 -1.48 -18.39 18.72
N LEU A 147 -0.53 -18.64 17.83
CA LEU A 147 0.89 -18.63 18.14
C LEU A 147 1.39 -17.19 18.04
N PHE A 148 1.85 -16.64 19.17
CA PHE A 148 2.61 -15.38 19.15
C PHE A 148 3.95 -15.60 18.46
N LEU A 149 4.23 -14.79 17.45
CA LEU A 149 5.50 -14.82 16.73
C LEU A 149 6.46 -13.77 17.24
N ILE A 150 6.03 -12.51 17.22
CA ILE A 150 6.90 -11.36 17.50
C ILE A 150 6.07 -10.12 17.85
N GLY A 151 6.61 -9.25 18.70
CA GLY A 151 6.12 -7.88 18.92
C GLY A 151 7.16 -6.90 18.38
N LEU A 152 6.70 -5.74 17.91
CA LEU A 152 7.55 -4.72 17.31
C LEU A 152 7.24 -3.38 17.95
N GLU A 153 8.30 -2.67 18.37
CA GLU A 153 8.27 -1.28 18.76
C GLU A 153 9.44 -0.60 18.04
N VAL A 154 9.13 0.38 17.20
CA VAL A 154 10.09 1.12 16.39
C VAL A 154 9.77 2.59 16.51
N ASP A 155 10.76 3.35 16.95
CA ASP A 155 10.70 4.79 16.97
C ASP A 155 12.02 5.35 16.42
N GLY A 156 11.90 6.32 15.51
CA GLY A 156 13.02 6.96 14.85
C GLY A 156 13.02 6.83 13.34
N ARG A 157 14.20 6.92 12.76
CA ARG A 157 14.36 7.17 11.32
C ARG A 157 15.09 6.03 10.63
N LEU A 158 14.42 5.41 9.67
CA LEU A 158 15.05 4.45 8.78
C LEU A 158 15.78 5.21 7.68
N THR A 159 17.12 5.15 7.69
CA THR A 159 17.94 5.76 6.63
C THR A 159 18.05 4.80 5.46
N LEU A 160 17.68 5.27 4.28
CA LEU A 160 17.88 4.56 3.04
C LEU A 160 19.24 4.99 2.44
N PRO A 161 19.94 4.11 1.70
CA PRO A 161 21.10 4.54 0.94
C PRO A 161 20.72 5.70 0.02
N ALA A 162 21.49 6.78 0.09
CA ALA A 162 21.19 8.02 -0.63
C ALA A 162 20.97 7.74 -2.13
N ALA A 163 19.90 8.32 -2.68
CA ALA A 163 19.52 8.21 -4.09
C ALA A 163 19.27 6.77 -4.60
N THR A 164 18.63 5.92 -3.79
CA THR A 164 18.15 4.62 -4.28
C THR A 164 17.12 4.85 -5.38
N LYS A 165 17.47 4.43 -6.60
CA LYS A 165 16.63 4.50 -7.79
C LYS A 165 16.11 3.12 -8.17
N VAL A 166 14.79 3.01 -8.31
CA VAL A 166 14.13 1.79 -8.78
C VAL A 166 13.53 2.07 -10.15
N ASN A 167 14.03 1.39 -11.18
CA ASN A 167 13.51 1.50 -12.54
C ASN A 167 12.55 0.34 -12.81
N ILE A 168 11.31 0.67 -13.15
CA ILE A 168 10.28 -0.28 -13.55
C ILE A 168 10.16 -0.25 -15.07
N PHE A 169 10.42 -1.40 -15.69
CA PHE A 169 10.31 -1.58 -17.13
C PHE A 169 8.95 -2.18 -17.47
N PRO A 170 8.15 -1.56 -18.34
CA PRO A 170 7.03 -2.26 -18.95
C PRO A 170 7.58 -3.40 -19.80
N VAL A 171 7.10 -4.62 -19.56
CA VAL A 171 7.40 -5.79 -20.40
C VAL A 171 6.16 -6.13 -21.20
N GLU A 172 6.25 -6.04 -22.54
CA GLU A 172 5.26 -6.66 -23.42
C GLU A 172 5.33 -8.17 -23.25
N ARG A 173 4.15 -8.82 -23.20
CA ARG A 173 4.01 -10.27 -23.23
C ARG A 173 3.66 -10.73 -24.63
#